data_AF-S8CUD4-F1
#
_entry.id   AF-S8CUD4-F1
#
_cell.length_a   1.000
_cell.length_b   1.000
_cell.length_c   1.000
_cell.angle_alpha   90.00
_cell.angle_beta   90.00
_cell.angle_gamma   90.00
#
_symmetry.space_group_name_H-M   'P 1'
#
loop_
_entity.id
_entity.type
_entity.pdbx_description
1 polymer ?
#
loop_
_entity_poly.entity_id
_entity_poly.type
_entity_poly.pdbx_seq_one_letter_code
_entity_poly.pdbx_strand_id
1 'polypeptide(L)' 'MGWGAFWGTRVMQIVKKNDNAGLHWKRIKLTSTRKANAKKRLRRVWQNEAVLKACSEPPPQEMSQVATKEN' A
#
# COMPACT_ATOMS: atom_id res chain seq x y z
N MET A 1 5.72 -43.36 -45.90
CA MET A 1 6.55 -43.26 -44.68
C MET A 1 6.77 -41.77 -44.41
N GLY A 2 6.20 -41.23 -43.33
CA GLY A 2 6.39 -39.80 -43.02
C GLY A 2 5.35 -39.18 -42.07
N TRP A 3 4.76 -39.94 -41.15
CA TRP A 3 3.81 -39.45 -40.13
C TRP A 3 4.40 -38.46 -39.10
N GLY A 4 5.67 -38.07 -39.24
CA GLY A 4 6.40 -37.26 -38.24
C GLY A 4 6.43 -35.74 -38.48
N ALA A 5 6.12 -35.26 -39.69
CA ALA A 5 6.27 -33.82 -40.02
C ALA A 5 5.24 -32.90 -39.34
N PHE A 6 4.09 -33.44 -38.91
CA PHE A 6 3.02 -32.67 -38.26
C PHE A 6 3.09 -32.63 -36.73
N TRP A 7 4.01 -33.37 -36.10
CA TRP A 7 4.18 -33.35 -34.64
C TRP A 7 5.10 -32.22 -34.14
N GLY A 8 6.11 -31.84 -34.94
CA GLY A 8 7.05 -30.77 -34.56
C GLY A 8 6.47 -29.35 -34.62
N THR A 9 5.55 -29.09 -35.56
CA THR A 9 4.93 -27.76 -35.73
C THR A 9 3.91 -27.44 -34.64
N ARG A 10 3.31 -28.48 -34.03
CA ARG A 10 2.32 -28.31 -32.95
C ARG A 10 2.98 -27.90 -31.63
N VAL A 11 4.17 -28.41 -31.34
CA VAL A 11 4.95 -28.03 -30.14
C VAL A 11 5.35 -26.55 -30.21
N MET A 12 5.78 -26.06 -31.37
CA MET A 12 6.06 -24.62 -31.54
C MET A 12 4.78 -23.77 -31.48
N GLN A 13 3.62 -24.26 -31.92
CA GLN A 13 2.35 -23.57 -31.74
C GLN A 13 1.90 -23.50 -30.26
N ILE A 14 2.15 -24.56 -29.48
CA ILE A 14 1.85 -24.59 -28.04
C ILE A 14 2.79 -23.65 -27.27
N VAL A 15 4.06 -23.60 -27.66
CA VAL A 15 5.07 -22.71 -27.04
C VAL A 15 4.87 -21.24 -27.46
N LYS A 16 4.34 -20.97 -28.66
CA LYS A 16 4.19 -19.62 -29.22
C LYS A 16 2.82 -18.96 -28.96
N LYS A 17 1.83 -19.70 -28.45
CA LYS A 17 0.52 -19.16 -28.04
C LYS A 17 0.42 -18.98 -26.53
N ASN A 18 1.39 -18.29 -25.95
CA ASN A 18 1.15 -17.62 -24.69
C ASN A 18 0.76 -16.19 -25.05
N ASP A 19 -0.49 -16.00 -25.47
CA ASP A 19 -1.06 -14.72 -25.94
C ASP A 19 -1.21 -13.66 -24.81
N ASN A 20 -0.40 -13.76 -23.76
CA ASN A 20 -0.22 -12.70 -22.79
C ASN A 20 0.80 -11.73 -23.39
N ALA A 21 0.31 -10.68 -24.05
CA ALA A 21 1.12 -9.61 -24.60
C ALA A 21 2.08 -9.03 -23.53
N GLY A 22 3.36 -9.41 -23.60
CA GLY A 22 4.46 -8.81 -22.84
C GLY A 22 4.65 -9.26 -21.39
N LEU A 23 5.46 -8.48 -20.66
CA LEU A 23 5.79 -8.68 -19.25
C LEU A 23 4.49 -8.78 -18.42
N HIS A 24 4.29 -9.91 -17.75
CA HIS A 24 3.04 -10.18 -17.04
C HIS A 24 2.96 -9.37 -15.74
N TRP A 25 2.34 -8.20 -15.81
CA TRP A 25 2.03 -7.37 -14.64
C TRP A 25 0.92 -8.01 -13.80
N LYS A 26 1.31 -8.81 -12.81
CA LYS A 26 0.36 -9.45 -11.90
C LYS A 26 -0.44 -8.41 -11.11
N ARG A 27 -1.74 -8.36 -11.34
CA ARG A 27 -2.67 -7.61 -10.49
C ARG A 27 -2.86 -8.36 -9.18
N ILE A 28 -2.26 -7.86 -8.11
CA ILE A 28 -2.38 -8.47 -6.78
C ILE A 28 -3.70 -8.03 -6.16
N LYS A 29 -4.52 -9.02 -5.75
CA LYS A 29 -5.77 -8.75 -5.03
C LYS A 29 -5.52 -8.08 -3.68
N LEU A 30 -6.47 -7.27 -3.23
CA LEU A 30 -6.44 -6.68 -1.90
C LEU A 30 -6.72 -7.74 -0.83
N THR A 31 -5.66 -8.35 -0.29
CA THR A 31 -5.74 -9.34 0.77
C THR A 31 -6.03 -8.70 2.14
N SER A 32 -6.50 -9.50 3.10
CA SER A 32 -6.78 -9.06 4.47
C SER A 32 -5.58 -8.39 5.15
N THR A 33 -4.39 -8.97 5.04
CA THR A 33 -3.15 -8.39 5.58
C THR A 33 -2.83 -7.02 4.98
N ARG A 34 -3.06 -6.85 3.67
CA ARG A 34 -2.87 -5.57 2.98
C ARG A 34 -3.90 -4.52 3.46
N LYS A 35 -5.15 -4.93 3.69
CA LYS A 35 -6.18 -4.06 4.31
C LYS A 35 -5.79 -3.62 5.72
N ALA A 36 -5.25 -4.53 6.54
CA ALA A 36 -4.79 -4.21 7.89
C ALA A 36 -3.63 -3.19 7.87
N ASN A 37 -2.70 -3.33 6.93
CA ASN A 37 -1.62 -2.35 6.75
C ASN A 37 -2.16 -0.97 6.33
N ALA A 38 -3.13 -0.92 5.41
CA ALA A 38 -3.80 0.31 5.03
C ALA A 38 -4.46 0.99 6.26
N LYS A 39 -5.20 0.22 7.08
CA LYS A 39 -5.79 0.75 8.33
C LYS A 39 -4.74 1.27 9.32
N LYS A 40 -3.56 0.64 9.38
CA LYS A 40 -2.44 1.13 10.21
C LYS A 40 -1.88 2.47 9.68
N ARG A 41 -1.74 2.61 8.35
CA ARG A 41 -1.28 3.87 7.72
C ARG A 41 -2.27 5.00 7.96
N LEU A 42 -3.57 4.76 7.80
CA LEU A 42 -4.61 5.75 8.05
C LEU A 42 -4.59 6.24 9.51
N ARG A 43 -4.52 5.32 10.48
CA ARG A 43 -4.41 5.69 11.90
C ARG A 43 -3.18 6.54 12.21
N ARG A 44 -2.04 6.24 11.60
CA ARG A 44 -0.81 7.03 11.78
C ARG A 44 -0.99 8.46 11.25
N VAL A 45 -1.59 8.61 10.07
CA VAL A 45 -1.86 9.93 9.50
C VAL A 45 -2.79 10.74 10.41
N TRP A 46 -3.88 10.13 10.89
CA TRP A 46 -4.78 10.82 11.83
C TRP A 46 -4.11 11.22 13.14
N GLN A 47 -3.24 10.37 13.70
CA GLN A 47 -2.47 10.75 14.88
C GLN A 47 -1.54 11.92 14.60
N ASN A 48 -0.83 11.91 13.46
CA ASN A 48 0.05 13.00 13.07
C ASN A 48 -0.73 14.31 12.87
N GLU A 49 -1.88 14.25 12.19
CA GLU A 49 -2.76 15.40 11.99
C GLU A 49 -3.30 15.95 13.31
N ALA A 50 -3.71 15.08 14.24
CA ALA A 50 -4.17 15.49 15.56
C ALA A 50 -3.07 16.18 16.36
N VAL A 51 -1.84 15.67 16.33
CA VAL A 51 -0.68 16.28 16.99
C VAL A 51 -0.36 17.64 16.38
N LEU A 52 -0.29 17.73 15.04
CA LEU A 52 -0.01 18.99 14.36
C LEU A 52 -1.08 20.05 14.67
N LYS A 53 -2.35 19.64 14.70
CA LYS A 53 -3.46 20.54 15.08
C LYS A 53 -3.34 20.99 16.53
N ALA A 54 -3.06 20.09 17.47
CA ALA A 54 -2.85 20.44 18.87
C ALA A 54 -1.65 21.40 19.07
N CYS A 55 -0.58 21.25 18.29
CA CYS A 55 0.56 22.16 18.32
C CYS A 55 0.28 23.53 17.66
N SER A 56 -0.76 23.65 16.85
CA SER A 56 -1.17 24.92 16.23
C SER A 56 -2.10 25.75 17.12
N GLU A 57 -2.72 25.13 18.13
CA GLU A 57 -3.52 25.83 19.13
C GLU A 57 -2.57 26.43 20.20
N PRO A 58 -2.76 27.70 20.61
CA PRO A 58 -1.98 28.26 21.71
C PRO A 58 -2.25 27.45 22.99
N PRO A 59 -1.23 27.21 23.84
CA PRO A 59 -1.41 26.41 25.04
C PRO A 59 -2.51 27.04 25.92
N PRO A 60 -3.40 26.22 26.53
CA PRO A 60 -4.42 26.73 27.44
C PRO A 60 -3.75 27.49 28.58
N GLN A 61 -4.22 28.71 28.85
CA GLN A 61 -3.63 29.68 29.77
C GLN A 61 -3.80 29.34 31.27
N GLU A 62 -3.71 28.06 31.66
CA GLU A 62 -3.90 27.63 33.05
C GLU A 62 -2.61 27.22 33.79
N MET A 63 -1.43 27.68 33.34
CA MET A 63 -0.17 27.48 34.10
C MET A 63 0.56 28.75 34.52
N SER A 64 0.03 29.95 34.23
CA SER A 64 0.68 31.22 34.62
C SER A 64 0.17 31.82 35.93
N GLN A 65 -0.67 31.12 36.70
CA GLN A 65 -1.21 31.64 37.98
C GLN A 65 -0.55 31.07 39.24
N VAL A 66 0.40 30.12 39.12
CA VAL A 66 1.07 29.51 40.29
C VAL A 66 2.44 30.15 40.60
N ALA A 67 2.99 31.00 39.74
CA ALA A 67 4.35 31.53 39.90
C ALA A 67 4.46 32.99 40.41
N THR A 68 3.34 33.69 40.66
CA THR A 68 3.35 35.12 41.04
C THR A 68 2.43 35.44 42.22
N LYS A 69 2.50 34.64 43.29
CA LYS A 69 1.98 35.00 44.62
C LYS A 69 2.90 34.52 45.74
N GLU A 70 4.19 34.87 45.66
CA GLU A 70 5.12 34.79 46.80
C GLU A 70 6.05 36.02 46.75
N ASN A 71 5.56 37.15 47.27
CA ASN A 71 6.29 38.26 47.92
C ASN A 71 5.29 39.35 48.33
#